data_AF-A0A426U5Y8-F1
#
_entry.id   AF-A0A426U5Y8-F1
#
_cell.length_a   1.000
_cell.length_b   1.000
_cell.length_c   1.000
_cell.angle_alpha   90.00
_cell.angle_beta   90.00
_cell.angle_gamma   90.00
#
_symmetry.space_group_name_H-M   'P 1'
#
loop_
_entity.id
_entity.type
_entity.pdbx_description
1 polymer ?
#
loop_
_entity_poly.entity_id
_entity_poly.type
_entity_poly.pdbx_seq_one_letter_code
_entity_poly.pdbx_strand_id
1 'polypeptide(L)'
;MTVQIWKVSPKYDSSKLDNDTIADRIDVYADRIQGWLIDCGHILNQHEHAGFGVLNMAFSYFEGYSSFLRGEDSEKQGKTFFEEAIYSVIPDLQQFSEKTRSEIVKILWKDGRNGLFHIGMSRRRIALLDGSHVFACSLDEQQRVVAVFINRHGIIKAIEDHHHRYVERLRDPNEIDLRNNFERAWQILHSL
;
A
#
# COMPACT_ATOMS: atom_id res chain seq x y z
N MET A 1 -28.15 -9.65 27.32
CA MET A 1 -27.84 -8.94 26.07
C MET A 1 -26.82 -9.78 25.32
N THR A 2 -27.12 -10.23 24.11
CA THR A 2 -26.15 -10.95 23.28
C THR A 2 -25.14 -9.94 22.76
N VAL A 3 -23.88 -10.08 23.14
CA VAL A 3 -22.78 -9.28 22.55
C VAL A 3 -22.65 -9.73 21.11
N GLN A 4 -22.81 -8.79 20.17
CA GLN A 4 -22.71 -9.09 18.76
C GLN A 4 -21.23 -9.06 18.36
N ILE A 5 -20.70 -10.23 17.98
CA ILE A 5 -19.31 -10.42 17.58
C ILE A 5 -19.22 -10.26 16.06
N TRP A 6 -18.33 -9.40 15.59
CA TRP A 6 -18.11 -9.15 14.16
C TRP A 6 -16.66 -9.41 13.79
N LYS A 7 -16.42 -9.91 12.58
CA LYS A 7 -15.04 -10.05 12.06
C LYS A 7 -14.44 -8.67 11.81
N VAL A 8 -13.31 -8.39 12.45
CA VAL A 8 -12.55 -7.14 12.27
C VAL A 8 -11.34 -7.33 11.37
N SER A 9 -10.94 -8.58 11.15
CA SER A 9 -9.92 -9.01 10.20
C SER A 9 -10.21 -10.47 9.79
N PRO A 10 -9.46 -11.06 8.85
CA PRO A 10 -9.62 -12.47 8.46
C PRO A 10 -9.58 -13.46 9.66
N LYS A 11 -8.61 -13.30 10.55
CA LYS A 11 -8.41 -14.18 11.71
C LYS A 11 -9.14 -13.70 12.95
N TYR A 12 -9.20 -12.39 13.19
CA TYR A 12 -9.72 -11.85 14.44
C TYR A 12 -11.16 -11.33 14.32
N ASP A 13 -11.88 -11.41 15.44
CA ASP A 13 -13.15 -10.72 15.63
C ASP A 13 -12.99 -9.55 16.61
N SER A 14 -14.09 -8.84 16.88
CA SER A 14 -14.11 -7.65 17.73
C SER A 14 -13.56 -7.89 19.13
N SER A 15 -13.62 -9.12 19.66
CA SER A 15 -13.13 -9.42 21.01
C SER A 15 -11.61 -9.29 21.14
N LYS A 16 -10.87 -9.37 20.02
CA LYS A 16 -9.42 -9.14 20.01
C LYS A 16 -9.08 -7.72 20.47
N LEU A 17 -9.99 -6.77 20.32
CA LEU A 17 -9.80 -5.36 20.67
C LEU A 17 -10.44 -4.99 22.03
N ASP A 18 -11.00 -5.93 22.79
CA ASP A 18 -11.68 -5.63 24.06
C ASP A 18 -10.74 -5.06 25.13
N ASN A 19 -9.49 -5.57 25.18
CA ASN A 19 -8.44 -5.02 26.06
C ASN A 19 -7.69 -3.84 25.42
N ASP A 20 -7.89 -3.62 24.12
CA ASP A 20 -7.38 -2.52 23.31
C ASP A 20 -5.87 -2.23 23.48
N THR A 21 -5.06 -3.29 23.56
CA THR A 21 -3.59 -3.13 23.68
C THR A 21 -2.96 -2.81 22.32
N ILE A 22 -1.81 -2.14 22.32
CA ILE A 22 -1.05 -1.90 21.08
C ILE A 22 -0.72 -3.22 20.35
N ALA A 23 -0.44 -4.31 21.09
CA ALA A 23 -0.16 -5.60 20.49
C ALA A 23 -1.39 -6.15 19.73
N ASP A 24 -2.58 -6.00 20.30
CA ASP A 24 -3.83 -6.42 19.66
C ASP A 24 -4.14 -5.60 18.41
N ARG A 25 -3.93 -4.28 18.47
CA ARG A 25 -4.09 -3.38 17.31
C ARG A 25 -3.09 -3.72 16.19
N ILE A 26 -1.83 -4.00 16.54
CA ILE A 26 -0.80 -4.44 15.57
C ILE A 26 -1.22 -5.76 14.92
N ASP A 27 -1.71 -6.74 15.70
CA ASP A 27 -2.17 -8.01 15.15
C ASP A 27 -3.34 -7.84 14.17
N VAL A 28 -4.33 -7.02 14.53
CA VAL A 28 -5.47 -6.73 13.66
C VAL A 28 -5.04 -5.97 12.41
N TYR A 29 -4.20 -4.94 12.53
CA TYR A 29 -3.63 -4.22 11.38
C TYR A 29 -2.89 -5.17 10.44
N ALA A 30 -1.97 -5.96 10.98
CA ALA A 30 -1.14 -6.88 10.21
C ALA A 30 -2.00 -7.89 9.45
N ASP A 31 -3.02 -8.44 10.10
CA ASP A 31 -3.91 -9.45 9.52
C ASP A 31 -4.89 -8.85 8.49
N ARG A 32 -5.33 -7.60 8.66
CA ARG A 32 -6.12 -6.87 7.65
C ARG A 32 -5.34 -6.71 6.36
N ILE A 33 -4.13 -6.18 6.41
CA ILE A 33 -3.32 -5.98 5.20
C ILE A 33 -2.94 -7.33 4.58
N GLN A 34 -2.54 -8.32 5.40
CA GLN A 34 -2.21 -9.65 4.89
C GLN A 34 -3.40 -10.28 4.17
N GLY A 35 -4.55 -10.44 4.82
CA GLY A 35 -5.63 -11.20 4.20
C GLY A 35 -6.49 -10.40 3.23
N TRP A 36 -6.76 -9.12 3.48
CA TRP A 36 -7.63 -8.34 2.58
C TRP A 36 -6.91 -7.81 1.34
N LEU A 37 -5.60 -7.56 1.42
CA LEU A 37 -4.83 -7.00 0.32
C LEU A 37 -3.85 -8.01 -0.28
N ILE A 38 -2.94 -8.58 0.52
CA ILE A 38 -1.84 -9.40 0.00
C ILE A 38 -2.37 -10.76 -0.49
N ASP A 39 -3.10 -11.49 0.35
CA ASP A 39 -3.64 -12.81 0.00
C ASP A 39 -4.66 -12.71 -1.14
N CYS A 40 -5.55 -11.71 -1.09
CA CYS A 40 -6.44 -11.37 -2.20
C CYS A 40 -5.67 -11.05 -3.47
N GLY A 41 -4.54 -10.34 -3.38
CA GLY A 41 -3.67 -10.00 -4.50
C GLY A 41 -3.08 -11.24 -5.15
N HIS A 42 -2.60 -12.18 -4.34
CA HIS A 42 -2.09 -13.47 -4.81
C HIS A 42 -3.19 -14.31 -5.49
N ILE A 43 -4.39 -14.35 -4.92
CA ILE A 43 -5.55 -15.04 -5.54
C ILE A 43 -5.90 -14.40 -6.89
N LEU A 44 -6.05 -13.08 -6.94
CA LEU A 44 -6.39 -12.38 -8.18
C LEU A 44 -5.31 -12.53 -9.25
N ASN A 45 -4.03 -12.56 -8.86
CA ASN A 45 -2.91 -12.78 -9.78
C ASN A 45 -2.95 -14.14 -10.50
N GLN A 46 -3.76 -15.11 -10.05
CA GLN A 46 -3.99 -16.37 -10.77
C GLN A 46 -4.91 -16.21 -11.99
N HIS A 47 -5.56 -15.05 -12.15
CA HIS A 47 -6.47 -14.77 -13.24
C HIS A 47 -5.87 -13.79 -14.27
N GLU A 48 -5.85 -14.19 -15.54
CA GLU A 48 -5.23 -13.44 -16.64
C GLU A 48 -5.68 -11.98 -16.72
N HIS A 49 -6.97 -11.71 -16.54
CA HIS A 49 -7.56 -10.38 -16.72
C HIS A 49 -7.71 -9.57 -15.43
N ALA A 50 -7.23 -10.08 -14.29
CA ALA A 50 -7.40 -9.41 -13.00
C ALA A 50 -6.31 -8.35 -12.72
N GLY A 51 -5.32 -8.16 -13.60
CA GLY A 51 -4.14 -7.35 -13.31
C GLY A 51 -4.43 -5.90 -12.90
N PHE A 52 -5.39 -5.22 -13.53
CA PHE A 52 -5.78 -3.87 -13.12
C PHE A 52 -6.59 -3.85 -11.81
N GLY A 53 -7.32 -4.92 -11.50
CA GLY A 53 -7.96 -5.11 -10.20
C GLY A 53 -6.91 -5.26 -9.09
N VAL A 54 -5.86 -6.04 -9.35
CA VAL A 54 -4.69 -6.16 -8.48
C VAL A 54 -4.02 -4.81 -8.26
N LEU A 55 -3.79 -4.04 -9.32
CA LEU A 55 -3.20 -2.70 -9.19
C LEU A 55 -4.06 -1.74 -8.36
N ASN A 56 -5.38 -1.73 -8.59
CA ASN A 56 -6.28 -0.86 -7.84
C ASN A 56 -6.21 -1.16 -6.33
N MET A 57 -6.23 -2.44 -5.98
CA MET A 57 -6.10 -2.89 -4.60
C MET A 57 -4.71 -2.59 -4.03
N ALA A 58 -3.64 -2.90 -4.77
CA ALA A 58 -2.26 -2.61 -4.36
C ALA A 58 -2.04 -1.10 -4.10
N PHE A 59 -2.63 -0.22 -4.93
CA PHE A 59 -2.49 1.21 -4.74
C PHE A 59 -3.13 1.74 -3.45
N SER A 60 -4.11 1.04 -2.88
CA SER A 60 -4.71 1.41 -1.58
C SER A 60 -3.73 1.27 -0.41
N TYR A 61 -2.69 0.43 -0.54
CA TYR A 61 -1.70 0.21 0.51
C TYR A 61 -0.89 1.47 0.83
N PHE A 62 -0.48 2.22 -0.19
CA PHE A 62 0.54 3.26 -0.06
C PHE A 62 0.09 4.41 0.85
N GLU A 63 -1.10 4.98 0.63
CA GLU A 63 -1.61 6.05 1.49
C GLU A 63 -1.89 5.55 2.91
N GLY A 64 -2.50 4.37 3.04
CA GLY A 64 -2.81 3.76 4.33
C GLY A 64 -1.55 3.50 5.16
N TYR A 65 -0.51 2.90 4.57
CA TYR A 65 0.78 2.71 5.22
C TYR A 65 1.37 4.02 5.72
N SER A 66 1.43 5.06 4.88
CA SER A 66 1.98 6.36 5.27
C SER A 66 1.22 7.00 6.42
N SER A 67 -0.11 6.81 6.49
CA SER A 67 -0.88 7.26 7.66
C SER A 67 -0.40 6.65 8.96
N PHE A 68 -0.20 5.33 9.01
CA PHE A 68 0.30 4.65 10.21
C PHE A 68 1.79 4.93 10.48
N LEU A 69 2.60 5.13 9.44
CA LEU A 69 4.00 5.52 9.59
C LEU A 69 4.13 6.90 10.25
N ARG A 70 3.29 7.86 9.84
CA ARG A 70 3.35 9.26 10.27
C ARG A 70 2.53 9.55 11.52
N GLY A 71 1.53 8.72 11.82
CA GLY A 71 0.54 9.01 12.85
C GLY A 71 -0.46 10.09 12.44
N GLU A 72 -0.72 10.23 11.14
CA GLU A 72 -1.51 11.31 10.56
C GLU A 72 -2.58 10.73 9.61
N ASP A 73 -3.72 11.42 9.48
CA ASP A 73 -4.63 11.14 8.37
C ASP A 73 -4.05 11.70 7.06
N SER A 74 -4.25 10.96 5.98
CA SER A 74 -3.88 11.38 4.62
C SER A 74 -4.86 12.41 4.02
N GLU A 75 -5.93 12.78 4.73
CA GLU A 75 -6.93 13.74 4.24
C GLU A 75 -6.27 15.02 3.70
N LYS A 76 -6.59 15.36 2.44
CA LYS A 76 -6.03 16.50 1.67
C LYS A 76 -4.52 16.40 1.35
N GLN A 77 -3.84 15.33 1.78
CA GLN A 77 -2.41 15.10 1.56
C GLN A 77 -2.09 13.76 0.87
N GLY A 78 -3.10 13.06 0.34
CA GLY A 78 -2.95 11.72 -0.27
C GLY A 78 -1.81 11.60 -1.28
N LYS A 79 -1.53 12.64 -2.08
CA LYS A 79 -0.39 12.64 -3.01
C LYS A 79 0.95 12.49 -2.27
N THR A 80 1.18 13.28 -1.24
CA THR A 80 2.42 13.27 -0.47
C THR A 80 2.61 11.91 0.22
N PHE A 81 1.53 11.39 0.83
CA PHE A 81 1.53 10.12 1.53
C PHE A 81 1.81 8.95 0.57
N PHE A 82 1.19 8.99 -0.61
CA PHE A 82 1.46 8.02 -1.66
C PHE A 82 2.91 8.08 -2.16
N GLU A 83 3.45 9.27 -2.42
CA GLU A 83 4.82 9.45 -2.90
C GLU A 83 5.84 8.90 -1.90
N GLU A 84 5.67 9.23 -0.62
CA GLU A 84 6.51 8.75 0.48
C GLU A 84 6.52 7.21 0.56
N ALA A 85 5.33 6.60 0.53
CA ALA A 85 5.19 5.16 0.60
C ALA A 85 5.79 4.45 -0.61
N ILE A 86 5.61 4.98 -1.82
CA ILE A 86 6.18 4.38 -3.03
C ILE A 86 7.70 4.28 -2.95
N TYR A 87 8.38 5.30 -2.43
CA TYR A 87 9.83 5.26 -2.24
C TYR A 87 10.28 4.27 -1.17
N SER A 88 9.47 4.06 -0.13
CA SER A 88 9.74 3.07 0.93
C SER A 88 9.54 1.64 0.45
N VAL A 89 8.46 1.39 -0.30
CA VAL A 89 8.02 0.04 -0.69
C VAL A 89 8.78 -0.47 -1.92
N ILE A 90 9.21 0.41 -2.82
CA ILE A 90 9.83 0.04 -4.11
C ILE A 90 11.26 0.60 -4.22
N PRO A 91 12.26 -0.03 -3.56
CA PRO A 91 13.65 0.40 -3.61
C PRO A 91 14.23 0.49 -5.03
N ASP A 92 13.76 -0.37 -5.95
CA ASP A 92 14.20 -0.39 -7.35
C ASP A 92 14.02 0.98 -8.05
N LEU A 93 13.13 1.85 -7.55
CA LEU A 93 13.01 3.21 -8.09
C LEU A 93 14.29 4.04 -7.94
N GLN A 94 15.20 3.67 -7.03
CA GLN A 94 16.49 4.32 -6.85
C GLN A 94 17.44 4.11 -8.04
N GLN A 95 17.17 3.14 -8.91
CA GLN A 95 17.97 2.94 -10.13
C GLN A 95 17.75 4.04 -11.18
N PHE A 96 16.65 4.80 -11.07
CA PHE A 96 16.34 5.89 -11.99
C PHE A 96 16.92 7.22 -11.49
N SER A 97 17.20 8.14 -12.43
CA SER A 97 17.53 9.53 -12.07
C SER A 97 16.42 10.15 -11.23
N GLU A 98 16.74 11.12 -10.36
CA GLU A 98 15.74 11.80 -9.52
C GLU A 98 14.59 12.38 -10.34
N LYS A 99 14.90 12.98 -11.51
CA LYS A 99 13.91 13.52 -12.44
C LYS A 99 12.98 12.42 -12.96
N THR A 100 13.53 11.32 -13.49
CA THR A 100 12.77 10.19 -14.01
C THR A 100 11.92 9.55 -12.92
N ARG A 101 12.51 9.34 -11.75
CA ARG A 101 11.85 8.79 -10.57
C ARG A 101 10.64 9.65 -10.16
N SER A 102 10.81 10.97 -10.04
CA SER A 102 9.72 11.90 -9.73
C SER A 102 8.59 11.85 -10.77
N GLU A 103 8.95 11.76 -12.06
CA GLU A 103 7.97 11.62 -13.14
C GLU A 103 7.19 10.29 -13.06
N ILE A 104 7.87 9.18 -12.78
CA ILE A 104 7.24 7.86 -12.58
C ILE A 104 6.21 7.93 -11.45
N VAL A 105 6.59 8.43 -10.28
CA VAL A 105 5.68 8.48 -9.12
C VAL A 105 4.48 9.40 -9.40
N LYS A 106 4.69 10.53 -10.08
CA LYS A 106 3.60 11.41 -10.53
C LYS A 106 2.64 10.70 -11.49
N ILE A 107 3.15 9.83 -12.38
CA ILE A 107 2.33 9.01 -13.28
C ILE A 107 1.56 7.95 -12.48
N LEU A 108 2.21 7.23 -11.57
CA LEU A 108 1.57 6.23 -10.71
C LEU A 108 0.41 6.85 -9.91
N TRP A 109 0.60 8.03 -9.34
CA TRP A 109 -0.45 8.75 -8.61
C TRP A 109 -1.61 9.19 -9.51
N LYS A 110 -1.31 9.93 -10.59
CA LYS A 110 -2.34 10.59 -11.41
C LYS A 110 -3.07 9.63 -12.35
N ASP A 111 -2.31 8.74 -12.99
CA ASP A 111 -2.80 7.88 -14.07
C ASP A 111 -3.12 6.47 -13.59
N GLY A 112 -2.40 5.98 -12.57
CA GLY A 112 -2.65 4.71 -11.90
C GLY A 112 -3.71 4.85 -10.82
N ARG A 113 -3.30 5.24 -9.61
CA ARG A 113 -4.14 5.34 -8.41
C ARG A 113 -5.42 6.15 -8.68
N ASN A 114 -5.30 7.41 -9.06
CA ASN A 114 -6.48 8.28 -9.27
C ASN A 114 -7.32 7.86 -10.49
N GLY A 115 -6.69 7.28 -11.52
CA GLY A 115 -7.42 6.71 -12.64
C GLY A 115 -8.29 5.55 -12.17
N LEU A 116 -7.67 4.48 -11.68
CA LEU A 116 -8.34 3.26 -11.27
C LEU A 116 -9.41 3.53 -10.20
N PHE A 117 -9.12 4.39 -9.21
CA PHE A 117 -10.04 4.66 -8.12
C PHE A 117 -11.23 5.55 -8.52
N HIS A 118 -11.02 6.66 -9.24
CA HIS A 118 -12.10 7.62 -9.51
C HIS A 118 -12.86 7.37 -10.82
N ILE A 119 -12.25 6.71 -11.81
CA ILE A 119 -12.88 6.46 -13.12
C ILE A 119 -12.96 4.97 -13.46
N GLY A 120 -12.51 4.07 -12.58
CA GLY A 120 -12.54 2.62 -12.79
C GLY A 120 -11.55 2.11 -13.86
N MET A 121 -10.66 2.97 -14.36
CA MET A 121 -9.74 2.67 -15.46
C MET A 121 -8.40 3.39 -15.28
N SER A 122 -7.30 2.75 -15.66
CA SER A 122 -6.01 3.43 -15.73
C SER A 122 -5.99 4.43 -16.89
N ARG A 123 -5.23 5.52 -16.76
CA ARG A 123 -5.01 6.44 -17.87
C ARG A 123 -3.86 5.96 -18.78
N ARG A 124 -3.70 6.62 -19.93
CA ARG A 124 -2.86 6.19 -21.07
C ARG A 124 -1.42 5.78 -20.78
N ARG A 125 -0.83 6.20 -19.66
CA ARG A 125 0.60 5.99 -19.35
C ARG A 125 0.87 4.81 -18.44
N ILE A 126 -0.16 4.05 -18.06
CA ILE A 126 -0.02 2.84 -17.24
C ILE A 126 -0.33 1.64 -18.12
N ALA A 127 0.56 0.65 -18.10
CA ALA A 127 0.36 -0.65 -18.70
C ALA A 127 0.84 -1.75 -17.76
N LEU A 128 0.33 -2.97 -17.96
CA LEU A 128 0.81 -4.15 -17.26
C LEU A 128 1.95 -4.79 -18.07
N LEU A 129 3.01 -5.19 -17.37
CA LEU A 129 4.10 -5.99 -17.93
C LEU A 129 4.61 -6.93 -16.85
N ASP A 130 4.26 -8.20 -16.96
CA ASP A 130 4.78 -9.23 -16.07
C ASP A 130 6.28 -9.45 -16.36
N GLY A 131 7.08 -9.64 -15.32
CA GLY A 131 8.54 -9.73 -15.47
C GLY A 131 9.28 -9.84 -14.14
N SER A 132 10.57 -9.48 -14.12
CA SER A 132 11.42 -9.52 -12.93
C SER A 132 11.39 -8.24 -12.10
N HIS A 133 11.13 -7.09 -12.71
CA HIS A 133 11.11 -5.79 -12.02
C HIS A 133 9.68 -5.41 -11.63
N VAL A 134 9.51 -4.69 -10.52
CA VAL A 134 8.19 -4.15 -10.14
C VAL A 134 7.72 -3.10 -11.12
N PHE A 135 8.64 -2.19 -11.50
CA PHE A 135 8.40 -1.15 -12.48
C PHE A 135 9.45 -1.14 -13.58
N ALA A 136 8.99 -0.87 -14.80
CA ALA A 136 9.82 -0.43 -15.91
C ALA A 136 9.20 0.84 -16.51
N CYS A 137 9.98 1.60 -17.26
CA CYS A 137 9.47 2.77 -17.97
C CYS A 137 10.02 2.85 -19.39
N SER A 138 9.22 3.42 -20.29
CA SER A 138 9.68 3.86 -21.61
C SER A 138 9.97 5.36 -21.58
N LEU A 139 11.11 5.74 -22.14
CA LEU A 139 11.56 7.13 -22.26
C LEU A 139 11.53 7.56 -23.73
N ASP A 140 11.23 8.83 -23.98
CA ASP A 140 11.41 9.43 -25.30
C ASP A 140 12.86 9.91 -25.54
N GLU A 141 13.11 10.45 -26.73
CA GLU A 141 14.40 11.02 -27.12
C GLU A 141 14.89 12.13 -26.16
N GLN A 142 13.97 12.79 -25.45
CA GLN A 142 14.27 13.84 -24.47
C GLN A 142 14.32 13.31 -23.02
N GLN A 143 14.40 11.99 -22.83
CA GLN A 143 14.46 11.33 -21.53
C GLN A 143 13.23 11.59 -20.64
N ARG A 144 12.05 11.84 -21.23
CA ARG A 144 10.79 12.01 -20.50
C ARG A 144 10.06 10.68 -20.41
N VAL A 145 9.36 10.44 -19.30
CA VAL A 145 8.61 9.18 -19.10
C VAL A 145 7.33 9.17 -19.94
N VAL A 146 7.29 8.28 -20.94
CA VAL A 146 6.15 8.11 -21.85
C VAL A 146 5.14 7.11 -21.30
N ALA A 147 5.63 6.00 -20.72
CA ALA A 147 4.81 4.96 -20.13
C ALA A 147 5.52 4.35 -18.92
N VAL A 148 4.73 3.92 -17.94
CA VAL A 148 5.15 3.12 -16.80
C VAL A 148 4.48 1.74 -16.93
N PHE A 149 5.30 0.71 -16.91
CA PHE A 149 4.88 -0.67 -16.94
C PHE A 149 4.98 -1.25 -15.53
N ILE A 150 3.93 -1.94 -15.10
CA ILE A 150 3.83 -2.48 -13.74
C ILE A 150 3.66 -3.99 -13.82
N ASN A 151 4.50 -4.69 -13.08
CA ASN A 151 4.38 -6.12 -12.86
C ASN A 151 3.40 -6.38 -11.69
N ARG A 152 2.23 -6.96 -12.00
CA ARG A 152 1.19 -7.22 -10.99
C ARG A 152 1.62 -8.22 -9.91
N HIS A 153 2.53 -9.14 -10.24
CA HIS A 153 3.08 -10.08 -9.27
C HIS A 153 4.13 -9.40 -8.40
N GLY A 154 5.02 -8.62 -9.06
CA GLY A 154 6.08 -7.88 -8.40
C GLY A 154 5.57 -6.87 -7.37
N ILE A 155 4.50 -6.12 -7.69
CA ILE A 155 3.97 -5.10 -6.77
C ILE A 155 3.36 -5.72 -5.50
N ILE A 156 2.65 -6.86 -5.62
CA ILE A 156 2.11 -7.56 -4.44
C ILE A 156 3.24 -8.10 -3.58
N LYS A 157 4.26 -8.71 -4.19
CA LYS A 157 5.43 -9.21 -3.46
C LYS A 157 6.19 -8.09 -2.75
N ALA A 158 6.36 -6.94 -3.40
CA ALA A 158 7.03 -5.80 -2.80
C ALA A 158 6.26 -5.22 -1.59
N ILE A 159 4.93 -5.14 -1.71
CA ILE A 159 4.06 -4.75 -0.59
C ILE A 159 4.15 -5.76 0.55
N GLU A 160 4.10 -7.06 0.26
CA GLU A 160 4.22 -8.13 1.25
C GLU A 160 5.53 -8.04 2.04
N ASP A 161 6.66 -7.96 1.32
CA ASP A 161 7.99 -7.87 1.94
C ASP A 161 8.13 -6.61 2.80
N HIS A 162 7.61 -5.49 2.30
CA HIS A 162 7.63 -4.24 3.04
C HIS A 162 6.72 -4.29 4.28
N HIS A 163 5.53 -4.85 4.15
CA HIS A 163 4.56 -4.98 5.24
C HIS A 163 5.10 -5.86 6.36
N HIS A 164 5.74 -7.00 6.05
CA HIS A 164 6.36 -7.85 7.05
C HIS A 164 7.44 -7.11 7.84
N ARG A 165 8.35 -6.39 7.15
CA ARG A 165 9.37 -5.56 7.81
C ARG A 165 8.75 -4.46 8.69
N TYR A 166 7.69 -3.82 8.22
CA TYR A 166 7.01 -2.78 8.99
C TYR A 166 6.36 -3.35 10.27
N VAL A 167 5.70 -4.49 10.18
CA VAL A 167 5.09 -5.17 11.33
C VAL A 167 6.15 -5.67 12.32
N GLU A 168 7.28 -6.19 11.84
CA GLU A 168 8.42 -6.55 12.69
C GLU A 168 8.93 -5.35 13.50
N ARG A 169 9.12 -4.20 12.83
CA ARG A 169 9.51 -2.95 13.51
C ARG A 169 8.45 -2.48 14.51
N LEU A 170 7.17 -2.55 14.16
CA LEU A 170 6.09 -2.19 15.11
C LEU A 170 6.11 -3.06 16.37
N ARG A 171 6.50 -4.33 16.25
CA ARG A 171 6.57 -5.27 17.38
C ARG A 171 7.79 -5.05 18.26
N ASP A 172 8.84 -4.39 17.78
CA ASP A 172 10.01 -4.03 18.57
C ASP A 172 9.66 -2.92 19.58
N PRO A 173 9.73 -3.16 20.91
CA PRO A 173 9.45 -2.13 21.91
C PRO A 173 10.43 -0.95 21.88
N ASN A 174 11.58 -1.07 21.21
CA ASN A 174 12.55 0.01 21.06
C ASN A 174 12.20 1.00 19.94
N GLU A 175 11.27 0.65 19.03
CA GLU A 175 10.78 1.53 17.95
C GLU A 175 9.70 2.49 18.49
N ILE A 176 10.07 3.29 19.51
CA ILE A 176 9.15 4.12 20.31
C ILE A 176 8.34 5.08 19.43
N ASP A 177 9.01 5.85 18.58
CA ASP A 177 8.35 6.86 17.74
C ASP A 177 7.42 6.23 16.70
N LEU A 178 7.86 5.14 16.07
CA LEU A 178 7.06 4.40 15.10
C LEU A 178 5.78 3.84 15.77
N ARG A 179 5.90 3.29 16.97
CA ARG A 179 4.77 2.75 17.73
C ARG A 179 3.80 3.86 18.16
N ASN A 180 4.32 4.99 18.61
CA ASN A 180 3.50 6.17 18.95
C ASN A 180 2.73 6.69 17.73
N ASN A 181 3.37 6.74 16.56
CA ASN A 181 2.72 7.13 15.32
C ASN A 181 1.63 6.14 14.94
N PHE A 182 1.90 4.84 14.99
CA PHE A 182 0.91 3.80 14.72
C PHE A 182 -0.32 3.93 15.63
N GLU A 183 -0.13 4.11 16.94
CA GLU A 183 -1.24 4.29 17.87
C GLU A 183 -2.05 5.56 17.60
N ARG A 184 -1.38 6.67 17.28
CA ARG A 184 -2.06 7.92 16.92
C ARG A 184 -2.90 7.76 15.66
N ALA A 185 -2.35 7.16 14.60
CA ALA A 185 -3.10 6.88 13.37
C ALA A 185 -4.27 5.93 13.62
N TRP A 186 -4.07 4.88 14.44
CA TRP A 186 -5.13 3.96 14.81
C TRP A 186 -6.30 4.69 15.45
N GLN A 187 -6.01 5.57 16.41
CA GLN A 187 -7.02 6.39 17.08
C GLN A 187 -7.74 7.31 16.10
N ILE A 188 -7.02 8.04 15.24
CA ILE A 188 -7.62 8.96 14.27
C ILE A 188 -8.56 8.24 13.30
N LEU A 189 -8.14 7.07 12.79
CA LEU A 189 -8.84 6.39 11.70
C LEU A 189 -9.96 5.44 12.18
N HIS A 190 -9.96 5.07 13.47
CA HIS A 190 -10.88 4.08 14.02
C HIS A 190 -11.63 4.54 15.27
N SER A 191 -11.46 5.79 15.72
CA SER A 191 -12.34 6.37 16.72
C SER A 191 -13.75 6.51 16.15
N LEU A 192 -14.72 5.90 16.82
CA LEU A 192 -16.17 6.09 16.59
C LEU A 192 -16.68 7.30 17.37
#